data_AF-A0A522BTG0-F1
#
_entry.id   AF-A0A522BTG0-F1
#
_cell.length_a   1.000
_cell.length_b   1.000
_cell.length_c   1.000
_cell.angle_alpha   90.00
_cell.angle_beta   90.00
_cell.angle_gamma   90.00
#
_symmetry.space_group_name_H-M   'P 1'
#
loop_
_entity.id
_entity.type
_entity.pdbx_description
1 polymer ?
#
loop_
_entity_poly.entity_id
_entity_poly.type
_entity_poly.pdbx_seq_one_letter_code
_entity_poly.pdbx_strand_id
1 'polypeptide(L)'
;YLCFSALLMAGLDGIQNKLHPGDAMDKNLYDLPPEEEANIPKVCHSLEMALENLDKDRDFLTRGGVFSNDWIDAFITLKTEEVTRFRMTTHPVEFEMYYSL
;
A
#
# COMPACT_ATOMS: atom_id res chain seq x y z
N TYR A 1 -12.50 -6.93 9.26
CA TYR A 1 -11.64 -7.97 9.86
C TYR A 1 -10.20 -7.82 9.43
N LEU A 2 -9.84 -8.11 8.17
CA LEU A 2 -8.45 -8.16 7.69
C LEU A 2 -7.66 -6.85 7.90
N CYS A 3 -8.25 -5.70 7.56
CA CYS A 3 -7.61 -4.39 7.75
C CYS A 3 -7.23 -4.13 9.23
N PHE A 4 -8.16 -4.34 10.17
CA PHE A 4 -7.88 -4.16 11.59
C PHE A 4 -6.83 -5.14 12.11
N SER A 5 -6.87 -6.40 11.66
CA SER A 5 -5.83 -7.37 12.00
C SER A 5 -4.46 -6.94 11.48
N ALA A 6 -4.36 -6.46 10.24
CA ALA A 6 -3.11 -5.98 9.66
C ALA A 6 -2.56 -4.74 10.41
N LEU A 7 -3.42 -3.78 10.74
CA LEU A 7 -3.04 -2.60 11.54
C LEU A 7 -2.52 -2.99 12.92
N LEU A 8 -3.18 -3.95 13.58
CA LEU A 8 -2.75 -4.44 14.89
C LEU A 8 -1.39 -5.14 14.80
N MET A 9 -1.20 -6.03 13.83
CA MET A 9 0.05 -6.76 13.64
C MET A 9 1.21 -5.81 13.33
N ALA A 10 1.00 -4.79 12.48
CA ALA A 10 2.00 -3.76 12.20
C ALA A 10 2.38 -2.96 13.46
N GLY A 11 1.39 -2.59 14.28
CA GLY A 11 1.64 -1.91 15.55
C GLY A 11 2.44 -2.76 16.54
N LEU A 12 2.11 -4.04 16.64
CA LEU A 12 2.85 -5.00 17.49
C LEU A 12 4.29 -5.21 17.01
N ASP A 13 4.50 -5.32 15.71
CA ASP A 13 5.84 -5.42 15.12
C ASP A 13 6.69 -4.18 15.43
N GLY A 14 6.10 -2.98 15.28
CA GLY A 14 6.76 -1.72 15.66
C GLY A 14 7.17 -1.67 17.13
N ILE A 15 6.32 -2.17 18.05
CA ILE A 15 6.65 -2.26 19.47
C ILE A 15 7.79 -3.25 19.72
N GLN A 16 7.74 -4.44 19.11
CA GLN A 16 8.76 -5.49 19.29
C GLN A 16 10.13 -5.05 18.76
N ASN A 17 10.15 -4.42 17.60
CA ASN A 17 11.38 -3.96 16.94
C ASN A 17 11.83 -2.57 17.39
N LYS A 18 11.08 -1.92 18.31
CA LYS A 18 11.33 -0.57 18.83
C LYS A 18 11.50 0.47 17.71
N LEU A 19 10.64 0.40 16.70
CA LEU A 19 10.67 1.33 15.57
C LEU A 19 10.33 2.73 16.07
N HIS A 20 11.22 3.68 15.81
CA HIS A 20 10.97 5.09 16.06
C HIS A 20 10.18 5.67 14.88
N PRO A 21 9.00 6.28 15.09
CA PRO A 21 8.18 6.80 13.99
C PRO A 21 8.79 8.03 13.29
N GLY A 22 9.88 8.57 13.84
CA GLY A 22 10.47 9.84 13.42
C GLY A 22 9.94 11.00 14.23
N ASP A 23 10.37 12.21 13.89
CA ASP A 23 9.89 13.42 14.52
C ASP A 23 8.49 13.78 14.01
N ALA A 24 7.66 14.32 14.90
CA ALA A 24 6.32 14.76 14.53
C ALA A 24 6.39 15.91 13.51
N MET A 25 5.51 15.87 12.52
CA MET A 25 5.40 16.93 11.52
C MET A 25 4.35 17.96 11.97
N ASP A 26 4.80 19.17 12.30
CA ASP A 26 3.93 20.29 12.70
C ASP A 26 3.57 21.23 11.52
N LYS A 27 4.02 20.90 10.31
CA LYS A 27 3.79 21.69 9.08
C LYS A 27 2.55 21.20 8.32
N ASN A 28 1.91 22.11 7.57
CA ASN A 28 0.85 21.74 6.65
C ASN A 28 1.44 20.95 5.46
N LEU A 29 1.05 19.67 5.34
CA LEU A 29 1.58 18.76 4.33
C LEU A 29 1.28 19.19 2.88
N TYR A 30 0.25 20.02 2.67
CA TYR A 30 -0.12 20.51 1.34
C TYR A 30 0.71 21.72 0.86
N ASP A 31 1.39 22.41 1.77
CA ASP A 31 2.13 23.66 1.48
C ASP A 31 3.65 23.47 1.61
N LEU A 32 4.13 22.22 1.67
CA LEU A 32 5.54 21.91 1.79
C LEU A 32 6.30 22.22 0.49
N PRO A 33 7.51 22.80 0.57
CA PRO A 33 8.40 22.86 -0.58
C PRO A 33 8.68 21.43 -1.13
N PRO A 34 8.81 21.24 -2.45
CA PRO A 34 9.05 19.93 -3.04
C PRO A 34 10.26 19.18 -2.47
N GLU A 35 11.31 19.92 -2.08
CA GLU A 35 12.51 19.35 -1.45
C GLU A 35 12.24 18.75 -0.07
N GLU A 36 11.34 19.35 0.72
CA GLU A 36 10.94 18.80 2.02
C GLU A 36 9.96 17.65 1.85
N GLU A 37 9.01 17.76 0.91
CA GLU A 37 8.01 16.75 0.62
C GLU A 37 8.64 15.42 0.14
N ALA A 38 9.76 15.50 -0.60
CA ALA A 38 10.48 14.32 -1.09
C ALA A 38 11.03 13.43 0.03
N ASN A 39 11.27 13.98 1.22
CA ASN A 39 11.79 13.24 2.38
C ASN A 39 10.68 12.56 3.20
N ILE A 40 9.41 12.79 2.87
CA ILE A 40 8.27 12.24 3.61
C ILE A 40 7.88 10.89 3.01
N PRO A 41 7.84 9.80 3.80
CA PRO A 41 7.30 8.53 3.34
C PRO A 41 5.84 8.68 2.91
N LYS A 42 5.51 8.21 1.71
CA LYS A 42 4.16 8.28 1.13
C LYS A 42 3.50 6.91 1.11
N VAL A 43 2.16 6.92 1.15
CA VAL A 43 1.37 5.70 0.93
C VAL A 43 1.49 5.22 -0.52
N CYS A 44 1.19 3.94 -0.74
CA CYS A 44 1.17 3.36 -2.09
C CYS A 44 0.20 4.14 -3.00
N HIS A 45 0.64 4.51 -4.19
CA HIS A 45 -0.16 5.29 -5.14
C HIS A 45 -1.11 4.43 -6.00
N SER A 46 -0.95 3.11 -5.96
CA SER A 46 -1.80 2.17 -6.70
C SER A 46 -2.02 0.90 -5.88
N LEU A 47 -3.10 0.18 -6.22
CA LEU A 47 -3.36 -1.12 -5.63
C LEU A 47 -2.25 -2.13 -5.98
N GLU A 48 -1.71 -2.11 -7.21
CA GLU A 48 -0.59 -2.99 -7.57
C GLU A 48 0.62 -2.75 -6.65
N MET A 49 1.01 -1.49 -6.46
CA MET A 49 2.13 -1.15 -5.58
C MET A 49 1.88 -1.65 -4.16
N ALA A 50 0.64 -1.54 -3.65
CA ALA A 50 0.28 -2.05 -2.34
C ALA A 50 0.40 -3.59 -2.27
N LEU A 51 -0.02 -4.31 -3.32
CA LEU A 51 0.11 -5.78 -3.39
C LEU A 51 1.57 -6.22 -3.48
N GLU A 52 2.41 -5.53 -4.24
CA GLU A 52 3.85 -5.82 -4.31
C GLU A 52 4.57 -5.56 -2.99
N ASN A 53 4.21 -4.48 -2.29
CA ASN A 53 4.78 -4.21 -0.96
C ASN A 53 4.29 -5.22 0.08
N LEU A 54 3.02 -5.64 -0.01
CA LEU A 54 2.50 -6.72 0.83
C LEU A 54 3.26 -8.03 0.58
N ASP A 55 3.58 -8.36 -0.67
CA ASP A 55 4.37 -9.55 -1.01
C ASP A 55 5.78 -9.49 -0.38
N LYS A 56 6.45 -8.34 -0.55
CA LYS A 56 7.82 -8.10 -0.08
C LYS A 56 7.94 -8.01 1.44
N ASP A 57 6.92 -7.49 2.14
CA ASP A 57 6.92 -7.23 3.58
C ASP A 57 5.71 -7.88 4.28
N ARG A 58 5.62 -9.21 4.19
CA ARG A 58 4.55 -10.01 4.81
C ARG A 58 4.93 -10.61 6.17
N ASP A 59 6.19 -10.51 6.58
CA ASP A 59 6.71 -11.21 7.76
C ASP A 59 6.01 -10.75 9.04
N PHE A 60 5.69 -9.47 9.17
CA PHE A 60 4.97 -8.95 10.33
C PHE A 60 3.55 -9.54 10.46
N LEU A 61 2.92 -9.94 9.35
CA LEU A 61 1.58 -10.53 9.33
C LEU A 61 1.59 -12.02 9.69
N THR A 62 2.66 -12.74 9.32
CA THR A 62 2.75 -14.19 9.56
C THR A 62 3.16 -14.54 10.99
N ARG A 63 3.67 -13.57 11.78
CA ARG A 63 4.00 -13.75 13.20
C ARG A 63 2.80 -14.28 13.98
N GLY A 64 3.04 -15.29 14.82
CA GLY A 64 2.00 -15.91 15.65
C GLY A 64 0.94 -16.70 14.87
N GLY A 65 1.15 -16.93 13.56
CA GLY A 65 0.21 -17.67 12.72
C GLY A 65 -1.12 -16.96 12.47
N VAL A 66 -1.14 -15.62 12.60
CA VAL A 66 -2.37 -14.82 12.38
C VAL A 66 -2.76 -14.84 10.90
N PHE A 67 -1.78 -14.72 10.02
CA PHE A 67 -1.92 -14.95 8.58
C PHE A 67 -0.98 -16.08 8.15
N SER A 68 -1.40 -16.87 7.17
CA SER A 68 -0.54 -17.84 6.49
C SER A 68 -0.07 -17.29 5.14
N ASN A 69 1.09 -17.74 4.67
CA ASN A 69 1.59 -17.36 3.34
C ASN A 69 0.59 -17.74 2.24
N ASP A 70 0.04 -18.96 2.28
CA ASP A 70 -0.97 -19.41 1.32
C ASP A 70 -2.19 -18.48 1.25
N TRP A 71 -2.63 -17.94 2.41
CA TRP A 71 -3.74 -17.01 2.44
C TRP A 71 -3.37 -15.66 1.82
N ILE A 72 -2.17 -15.14 2.12
CA ILE A 72 -1.66 -13.89 1.57
C ILE A 72 -1.49 -14.02 0.04
N ASP A 73 -0.93 -15.13 -0.44
CA ASP A 73 -0.73 -15.39 -1.87
C ASP A 73 -2.07 -15.50 -2.61
N ALA A 74 -3.06 -16.17 -2.02
CA ALA A 74 -4.41 -16.24 -2.57
C ALA A 74 -5.07 -14.85 -2.62
N PHE A 75 -4.89 -14.03 -1.58
CA PHE A 75 -5.39 -12.66 -1.54
C PHE A 75 -4.75 -11.79 -2.62
N ILE A 76 -3.43 -11.85 -2.76
CA ILE A 76 -2.69 -11.12 -3.80
C ILE A 76 -3.18 -11.54 -5.18
N THR A 77 -3.29 -12.84 -5.44
CA THR A 77 -3.78 -13.37 -6.72
C THR A 77 -5.16 -12.81 -7.07
N LEU A 78 -6.12 -12.90 -6.14
CA LEU A 78 -7.48 -12.39 -6.34
C LEU A 78 -7.50 -10.88 -6.65
N LYS A 79 -6.67 -10.09 -5.95
CA LYS A 79 -6.61 -8.64 -6.17
C LYS A 79 -5.85 -8.25 -7.43
N THR A 80 -4.86 -9.03 -7.85
CA THR A 80 -4.18 -8.86 -9.13
C THR A 80 -5.14 -9.08 -10.30
N GLU A 81 -6.10 -10.00 -10.20
CA GLU A 81 -7.16 -10.16 -11.22
C GLU A 81 -8.03 -8.90 -11.34
N GLU A 82 -8.41 -8.27 -10.23
CA GLU A 82 -9.16 -7.00 -10.22
C GLU A 82 -8.34 -5.87 -10.87
N VAL A 83 -7.06 -5.76 -10.51
CA VAL A 83 -6.12 -4.77 -11.10
C VAL A 83 -5.99 -4.98 -12.60
N THR A 84 -5.81 -6.23 -13.02
CA THR A 84 -5.62 -6.60 -14.43
C THR A 84 -6.86 -6.25 -15.25
N ARG A 85 -8.06 -6.55 -14.74
CA ARG A 85 -9.32 -6.16 -15.37
C ARG A 85 -9.42 -4.64 -15.57
N PHE A 86 -9.08 -3.86 -14.54
CA PHE A 86 -9.15 -2.41 -14.62
C PHE A 86 -8.19 -1.86 -15.69
N ARG A 87 -6.95 -2.36 -15.72
CA ARG A 87 -5.92 -1.91 -16.68
C ARG A 87 -6.21 -2.26 -18.13
N MET A 88 -6.84 -3.40 -18.37
CA MET A 88 -7.19 -3.85 -19.72
C MET A 88 -8.48 -3.21 -20.24
N THR A 89 -9.19 -2.44 -19.41
CA THR A 89 -10.41 -1.75 -19.81
C THR A 89 -10.09 -0.32 -20.19
N THR A 90 -10.45 0.10 -21.40
CA THR A 90 -10.32 1.49 -21.83
C THR A 90 -11.16 2.40 -20.95
N HIS A 91 -10.52 3.40 -20.33
CA HIS A 91 -11.21 4.38 -19.51
C HIS A 91 -11.89 5.44 -20.41
N PRO A 92 -13.11 5.94 -20.10
CA PRO A 92 -13.77 6.98 -20.90
C PRO A 92 -12.92 8.24 -21.13
N VAL A 93 -12.07 8.60 -20.16
CA VAL A 93 -11.12 9.72 -20.28
C VAL A 93 -10.08 9.48 -21.38
N GLU A 94 -9.67 8.23 -21.64
CA GLU A 94 -8.77 7.93 -22.76
C GLU A 94 -9.42 8.24 -24.11
N PHE A 95 -10.74 8.04 -24.22
CA PHE A 95 -11.48 8.43 -25.42
C PHE A 95 -11.49 9.96 -25.57
N GLU A 96 -11.78 10.71 -24.49
CA GLU A 96 -11.69 12.18 -24.51
C GLU A 96 -10.29 12.68 -24.91
N MET A 97 -9.24 12.05 -24.37
CA MET A 97 -7.85 12.43 -24.62
C MET A 97 -7.38 12.10 -26.04
N TYR A 98 -7.76 10.94 -26.58
CA TYR A 98 -7.09 10.36 -27.74
C TYR A 98 -7.99 10.13 -28.97
N TYR A 99 -9.32 10.29 -28.87
CA TYR A 99 -10.22 9.94 -29.99
C TYR A 99 -10.06 10.82 -31.24
N SER A 100 -9.67 12.08 -31.07
CA SER A 100 -9.52 13.05 -32.17
C SER A 100 -8.08 13.49 -32.43
N LEU A 101 -7.11 12.72 -31.90
CA LEU A 101 -5.68 12.96 -32.09
C LEU A 101 -5.19 12.55 -33.48
#